data_AF-A0A1Y2D8W0-F1
#
_entry.id   AF-A0A1Y2D8W0-F1
#
_cell.length_a   1.000
_cell.length_b   1.000
_cell.length_c   1.000
_cell.angle_alpha   90.00
_cell.angle_beta   90.00
_cell.angle_gamma   90.00
#
_symmetry.space_group_name_H-M   'P 1'
#
loop_
_entity.id
_entity.type
_entity.pdbx_description
1 polymer ?
#
loop_
_entity_poly.entity_id
_entity_poly.type
_entity_poly.pdbx_seq_one_letter_code
_entity_poly.pdbx_strand_id
1 'polypeptide(L)'
;MLEPWDEVLIREKESQSCADDVETIKTTCAKEHGKRHVSECSECWSRLVNRMRDRYLNSATQEWFSGRRLFLQELDTLFAQAHEHKIDLKAIDERIFEQKQEWFREKVKNMGLQAATKTPSETRELQQLLNDKGIPVEQLSSNLRGAFRDGLVNNEKASNEFLDRLSNTKTPQERNEACVDIFFQPTHDPDGAAKAQKYIDMVHNGTPVADVISAMLRDRQTSKGNQDQRQALEKKLEELRRAKAAHEADKAKKAKIRQEKADAAAAASEPDFPLPPCAFCSKAVNTAGFVPCYICLVLSEHYRLQDEPIVFCSDDGPHMEAYESHCKTHHCSSDQECRRLQDEDVMMDDGSSIDPVFCQECVDVLKLPSLFCSAQCFDANFDMHCDRIHKELDDNEIGQFGCVSLSDATREWEQKTGAFNV
;
A
#
# COMPACT_ATOMS: atom_id res chain seq x y z
N MET A 1 8.40 21.45 -36.93
CA MET A 1 7.78 20.14 -37.20
C MET A 1 6.49 20.43 -37.96
N LEU A 2 6.22 19.75 -39.07
CA LEU A 2 4.95 19.95 -39.79
C LEU A 2 3.84 19.30 -38.98
N GLU A 3 2.71 19.99 -38.83
CA GLU A 3 1.53 19.38 -38.23
C GLU A 3 0.88 18.40 -39.22
N PRO A 4 0.08 17.43 -38.74
CA PRO A 4 -0.58 16.46 -39.62
C PRO A 4 -1.42 17.09 -40.73
N TRP A 5 -2.08 18.23 -40.47
CA TRP A 5 -2.84 18.96 -41.50
C TRP A 5 -1.95 19.72 -42.48
N ASP A 6 -0.73 20.10 -42.10
CA ASP A 6 0.23 20.66 -43.07
C ASP A 6 0.61 19.61 -44.11
N GLU A 7 0.82 18.37 -43.68
CA GLU A 7 1.05 17.26 -44.61
C GLU A 7 -0.13 17.06 -45.56
N VAL A 8 -1.37 17.20 -45.08
CA VAL A 8 -2.58 17.08 -45.92
C VAL A 8 -2.61 18.21 -46.96
N LEU A 9 -2.41 19.46 -46.54
CA LEU A 9 -2.43 20.61 -47.44
C LEU A 9 -1.31 20.57 -48.49
N ILE A 10 -0.12 20.10 -48.11
CA ILE A 10 0.99 19.90 -49.06
C ILE A 10 0.62 18.83 -50.09
N ARG A 11 0.05 17.70 -49.64
CA ARG A 11 -0.37 16.61 -50.53
C ARG A 11 -1.48 17.03 -51.49
N GLU A 12 -2.46 17.81 -51.03
CA GLU A 12 -3.53 18.35 -51.87
C GLU A 12 -2.95 19.23 -52.98
N LYS A 13 -2.00 20.12 -52.65
CA LYS A 13 -1.32 20.96 -53.64
C LYS A 13 -0.53 20.14 -54.66
N GLU A 14 0.22 19.15 -54.23
CA GLU A 14 0.98 18.27 -55.14
C GLU A 14 0.06 17.43 -56.03
N SER A 15 -1.06 16.95 -55.48
CA SER A 15 -2.08 16.22 -56.24
C SER A 15 -2.72 17.12 -57.30
N GLN A 16 -3.06 18.36 -56.94
CA GLN A 16 -3.64 19.33 -57.86
C GLN A 16 -2.65 19.68 -58.98
N SER A 17 -1.39 19.95 -58.64
CA SER A 17 -0.34 20.21 -59.64
C SER A 17 -0.18 19.04 -60.61
N CYS A 18 -0.23 17.80 -60.14
CA CYS A 18 -0.20 16.63 -61.02
C CYS A 18 -1.43 16.55 -61.94
N ALA A 19 -2.62 16.86 -61.43
CA ALA A 19 -3.84 16.88 -62.22
C ALA A 19 -3.79 17.97 -63.31
N ASP A 20 -3.30 19.16 -62.97
CA ASP A 20 -3.13 20.29 -63.89
C ASP A 20 -2.13 19.97 -65.00
N ASP A 21 -1.01 19.31 -64.67
CA ASP A 21 -0.02 18.85 -65.65
C ASP A 21 -0.62 17.80 -66.60
N VAL A 22 -1.41 16.86 -66.08
CA VAL A 22 -2.08 15.83 -66.89
C VAL A 22 -3.12 16.47 -67.83
N GLU A 23 -3.91 17.43 -67.37
CA GLU A 23 -4.83 18.18 -68.22
C GLU A 23 -4.10 19.04 -69.25
N THR A 24 -2.96 19.62 -68.90
CA THR A 24 -2.09 20.31 -69.84
C THR A 24 -1.60 19.37 -70.94
N ILE A 25 -1.17 18.15 -70.60
CA ILE A 25 -0.77 17.14 -71.60
C ILE A 25 -1.94 16.77 -72.52
N LYS A 26 -3.14 16.56 -71.98
CA LYS A 26 -4.34 16.25 -72.77
C LYS A 26 -4.70 17.36 -73.74
N THR A 27 -4.72 18.61 -73.26
CA THR A 27 -5.07 19.78 -74.08
C THR A 27 -4.02 20.08 -75.14
N THR A 28 -2.73 19.93 -74.83
CA THR A 28 -1.64 20.07 -75.80
C THR A 28 -1.70 18.97 -76.86
N CYS A 29 -1.97 17.71 -76.49
CA CYS A 29 -2.16 16.61 -77.44
C CYS A 29 -3.30 16.90 -78.43
N ALA A 30 -4.42 17.43 -77.95
CA ALA A 30 -5.55 17.80 -78.80
C ALA A 30 -5.21 18.95 -79.77
N LYS A 31 -4.43 19.94 -79.32
CA LYS A 31 -4.06 21.13 -80.10
C LYS A 31 -2.94 20.86 -81.12
N GLU A 32 -1.87 20.20 -80.71
CA GLU A 32 -0.64 20.06 -81.49
C GLU A 32 -0.61 18.76 -82.32
N HIS A 33 -1.18 17.67 -81.81
CA HIS A 33 -1.14 16.35 -82.47
C HIS A 33 -2.49 15.98 -83.10
N GLY A 34 -3.55 16.76 -82.87
CA GLY A 34 -4.88 16.57 -83.46
C GLY A 34 -5.58 15.26 -83.06
N LYS A 35 -5.11 14.58 -82.01
CA LYS A 35 -5.69 13.33 -81.52
C LYS A 35 -6.78 13.59 -80.49
N ARG A 36 -7.83 12.77 -80.51
CA ARG A 36 -8.96 12.88 -79.56
C ARG A 36 -8.62 12.30 -78.19
N HIS A 37 -7.80 11.25 -78.16
CA HIS A 37 -7.36 10.59 -76.94
C HIS A 37 -5.83 10.53 -76.88
N VAL A 38 -5.26 10.80 -75.71
CA VAL A 38 -3.80 10.77 -75.48
C VAL A 38 -3.21 9.38 -75.73
N SER A 39 -3.99 8.32 -75.53
CA SER A 39 -3.61 6.93 -75.83
C SER A 39 -3.37 6.66 -77.32
N GLU A 40 -3.90 7.51 -78.22
CA GLU A 40 -3.67 7.39 -79.67
C GLU A 40 -2.37 8.08 -80.12
N CYS A 41 -1.69 8.78 -79.20
CA CYS A 41 -0.44 9.50 -79.45
C CYS A 41 0.67 8.89 -78.60
N SER A 42 1.61 8.17 -79.21
CA SER A 42 2.71 7.53 -78.47
C SER A 42 3.54 8.50 -77.64
N GLU A 43 3.79 9.71 -78.17
CA GLU A 43 4.57 10.72 -77.45
C GLU A 43 3.82 11.28 -76.23
N CYS A 44 2.55 11.66 -76.40
CA CYS A 44 1.75 12.21 -75.31
C CYS A 44 1.39 11.13 -74.27
N TRP A 45 1.20 9.87 -74.70
CA TRP A 45 1.01 8.73 -73.81
C TRP A 45 2.22 8.51 -72.91
N SER A 46 3.43 8.43 -73.49
CA SER A 46 4.65 8.31 -72.72
C SER A 46 4.83 9.46 -71.73
N ARG A 47 4.56 10.71 -72.14
CA ARG A 47 4.61 11.88 -71.24
C ARG A 47 3.61 11.77 -70.09
N LEU A 48 2.38 11.34 -70.37
CA LEU A 48 1.32 11.18 -69.36
C LEU A 48 1.69 10.11 -68.34
N VAL A 49 2.11 8.92 -68.81
CA VAL A 49 2.49 7.80 -67.94
C VAL A 49 3.70 8.17 -67.08
N ASN A 50 4.72 8.82 -67.67
CA ASN A 50 5.90 9.27 -66.92
C ASN A 50 5.52 10.32 -65.86
N ARG A 51 4.63 11.27 -66.18
CA ARG A 51 4.19 12.27 -65.21
C ARG A 51 3.47 11.66 -64.00
N MET A 52 2.64 10.64 -64.25
CA MET A 52 1.98 9.87 -63.18
C MET A 52 2.98 9.04 -62.38
N ARG A 53 3.94 8.39 -63.04
CA ARG A 53 5.02 7.65 -62.39
C ARG A 53 5.84 8.55 -61.47
N ASP A 54 6.21 9.75 -61.92
CA ASP A 54 6.99 10.72 -61.17
C ASP A 54 6.29 11.16 -59.87
N ARG A 55 4.95 11.23 -59.87
CA ARG A 55 4.18 11.58 -58.66
C ARG A 55 4.45 10.61 -57.49
N TYR A 56 4.71 9.34 -57.77
CA TYR A 56 4.92 8.32 -56.74
C TYR A 56 6.40 8.03 -56.49
N LEU A 57 7.23 8.01 -57.54
CA LEU A 57 8.64 7.62 -57.42
C LEU A 57 9.59 8.78 -57.13
N ASN A 58 9.22 10.00 -57.56
CA ASN A 58 10.05 11.19 -57.45
C ASN A 58 9.40 12.27 -56.56
N SER A 59 8.51 11.87 -55.63
CA SER A 59 7.94 12.81 -54.67
C SER A 59 9.05 13.36 -53.75
N ALA A 60 9.13 14.68 -53.66
CA ALA A 60 10.08 15.37 -52.79
C ALA A 60 9.65 15.33 -51.31
N THR A 61 8.41 14.96 -51.04
CA THR A 61 7.81 15.01 -49.70
C THR A 61 7.57 13.60 -49.14
N GLN A 62 7.51 13.53 -47.80
CA GLN A 62 7.22 12.28 -47.13
C GLN A 62 5.70 12.01 -47.14
N GLU A 63 5.31 10.98 -47.86
CA GLU A 63 3.93 10.59 -48.09
C GLU A 63 3.60 9.22 -47.47
N TRP A 64 2.34 8.82 -47.61
CA TRP A 64 1.83 7.57 -47.04
C TRP A 64 2.53 6.31 -47.61
N PHE A 65 3.07 6.41 -48.83
CA PHE A 65 3.87 5.35 -49.46
C PHE A 65 5.37 5.45 -49.16
N SER A 66 5.85 6.54 -48.53
CA SER A 66 7.26 6.71 -48.21
C SER A 66 7.72 5.64 -47.21
N GLY A 67 8.67 4.81 -47.65
CA GLY A 67 9.16 3.65 -46.90
C GLY A 67 8.62 2.30 -47.38
N ARG A 68 7.60 2.27 -48.23
CA ARG A 68 7.06 1.03 -48.82
C ARG A 68 7.83 0.63 -50.09
N ARG A 69 9.11 0.26 -49.93
CA ARG A 69 10.02 -0.01 -51.07
C ARG A 69 9.49 -1.06 -52.04
N LEU A 70 8.92 -2.15 -51.54
CA LEU A 70 8.38 -3.23 -52.37
C LEU A 70 7.19 -2.75 -53.22
N PHE A 71 6.27 -1.99 -52.60
CA PHE A 71 5.15 -1.39 -53.31
C PHE A 71 5.61 -0.40 -54.39
N LEU A 72 6.61 0.44 -54.11
CA LEU A 72 7.14 1.38 -55.09
C LEU A 72 7.82 0.67 -56.27
N GLN A 73 8.52 -0.44 -56.02
CA GLN A 73 9.12 -1.27 -57.09
C GLN A 73 8.05 -1.97 -57.94
N GLU A 74 7.00 -2.47 -57.30
CA GLU A 74 5.85 -3.05 -57.98
C GLU A 74 5.15 -1.99 -58.85
N LEU A 75 4.89 -0.82 -58.29
CA LEU A 75 4.26 0.30 -58.99
C LEU A 75 5.11 0.78 -60.17
N ASP A 76 6.43 0.81 -60.03
CA ASP A 76 7.36 1.12 -61.12
C ASP A 76 7.24 0.11 -62.27
N THR A 77 7.14 -1.18 -61.93
CA THR A 77 6.93 -2.26 -62.90
C THR A 77 5.58 -2.13 -63.61
N LEU A 78 4.52 -1.78 -62.87
CA LEU A 78 3.20 -1.53 -63.44
C LEU A 78 3.22 -0.32 -64.39
N PHE A 79 3.88 0.79 -64.02
CA PHE A 79 4.03 1.94 -64.92
C PHE A 79 4.83 1.60 -66.18
N ALA A 80 5.88 0.76 -66.08
CA ALA A 80 6.61 0.27 -67.24
C ALA A 80 5.72 -0.59 -68.17
N GLN A 81 4.88 -1.46 -67.60
CA GLN A 81 3.90 -2.25 -68.35
C GLN A 81 2.81 -1.38 -69.00
N ALA A 82 2.33 -0.34 -68.32
CA ALA A 82 1.36 0.60 -68.87
C ALA A 82 1.96 1.46 -69.99
N HIS A 83 3.23 1.83 -69.88
CA HIS A 83 3.97 2.48 -70.96
C HIS A 83 3.99 1.62 -72.23
N GLU A 84 4.12 0.30 -72.09
CA GLU A 84 4.05 -0.69 -73.16
C GLU A 84 2.61 -1.12 -73.56
N HIS A 85 1.57 -0.46 -73.02
CA HIS A 85 0.15 -0.80 -73.22
C HIS A 85 -0.24 -2.24 -72.82
N LYS A 86 0.56 -2.89 -71.96
CA LYS A 86 0.29 -4.26 -71.47
C LYS A 86 -0.77 -4.29 -70.39
N ILE A 87 -0.90 -3.21 -69.63
CA ILE A 87 -1.90 -3.04 -68.58
C ILE A 87 -2.55 -1.66 -68.67
N ASP A 88 -3.77 -1.55 -68.16
CA ASP A 88 -4.51 -0.29 -68.08
C ASP A 88 -4.14 0.48 -66.81
N LEU A 89 -4.23 1.82 -66.87
CA LEU A 89 -4.04 2.71 -65.71
C LEU A 89 -5.02 2.39 -64.59
N LYS A 90 -6.22 1.88 -64.91
CA LYS A 90 -7.20 1.44 -63.92
C LYS A 90 -6.64 0.35 -62.98
N ALA A 91 -5.84 -0.58 -63.49
CA ALA A 91 -5.24 -1.62 -62.67
C ALA A 91 -4.20 -1.03 -61.69
N ILE A 92 -3.50 0.03 -62.11
CA ILE A 92 -2.57 0.78 -61.25
C ILE A 92 -3.36 1.48 -60.13
N ASP A 93 -4.47 2.14 -60.47
CA ASP A 93 -5.33 2.81 -59.50
C ASP A 93 -5.92 1.83 -58.47
N GLU A 94 -6.39 0.66 -58.93
CA GLU A 94 -6.88 -0.40 -58.06
C GLU A 94 -5.80 -0.86 -57.07
N ARG A 95 -4.57 -1.09 -57.55
CA ARG A 95 -3.45 -1.49 -56.69
C ARG A 95 -3.04 -0.39 -55.69
N ILE A 96 -3.02 0.87 -56.12
CA ILE A 96 -2.77 2.02 -55.24
C ILE A 96 -3.85 2.09 -54.15
N PHE A 97 -5.11 1.92 -54.52
CA PHE A 97 -6.24 1.97 -53.60
C PHE A 97 -6.15 0.87 -52.53
N GLU A 98 -5.90 -0.38 -52.92
CA GLU A 98 -5.68 -1.50 -51.99
C GLU A 98 -4.53 -1.21 -51.02
N GLN A 99 -3.40 -0.72 -51.53
CA GLN A 99 -2.25 -0.41 -50.68
C GLN A 99 -2.54 0.74 -49.71
N LYS A 100 -3.29 1.75 -50.16
CA LYS A 100 -3.73 2.87 -49.34
C LYS A 100 -4.66 2.41 -48.23
N GLN A 101 -5.55 1.44 -48.50
CA GLN A 101 -6.41 0.86 -47.47
C GLN A 101 -5.62 0.11 -46.39
N GLU A 102 -4.64 -0.70 -46.81
CA GLU A 102 -3.76 -1.41 -45.87
C GLU A 102 -2.95 -0.43 -45.02
N TRP A 103 -2.37 0.59 -45.66
CA TRP A 103 -1.64 1.64 -44.96
C TRP A 103 -2.50 2.36 -43.93
N PHE A 104 -3.74 2.72 -44.29
CA PHE A 104 -4.65 3.40 -43.39
C PHE A 104 -4.90 2.56 -42.13
N ARG A 105 -5.19 1.26 -42.30
CA ARG A 105 -5.40 0.37 -41.15
C ARG A 105 -4.17 0.24 -40.25
N GLU A 106 -2.99 0.03 -40.84
CA GLU A 106 -1.74 -0.04 -40.08
C GLU A 106 -1.48 1.26 -39.32
N LYS A 107 -1.68 2.41 -39.98
CA LYS A 107 -1.49 3.71 -39.35
C LYS A 107 -2.43 3.90 -38.17
N VAL A 108 -3.72 3.64 -38.34
CA VAL A 108 -4.72 3.79 -37.27
C VAL A 108 -4.44 2.85 -36.09
N LYS A 109 -4.02 1.61 -36.35
CA LYS A 109 -3.59 0.68 -35.28
C LYS A 109 -2.44 1.25 -34.45
N ASN A 110 -1.49 1.88 -35.11
CA ASN A 110 -0.29 2.43 -34.49
C ASN A 110 -0.50 3.83 -33.85
N MET A 111 -1.65 4.48 -34.07
CA MET A 111 -1.95 5.79 -33.47
C MET A 111 -2.27 5.74 -31.98
N GLY A 112 -2.38 4.55 -31.38
CA GLY A 112 -2.62 4.44 -29.94
C GLY A 112 -3.99 4.95 -29.50
N LEU A 113 -4.99 4.94 -30.40
CA LEU A 113 -6.35 5.44 -30.16
C LEU A 113 -7.05 4.83 -28.93
N GLN A 114 -6.56 3.67 -28.46
CA GLN A 114 -6.99 3.04 -27.22
C GLN A 114 -6.84 3.96 -26.01
N ALA A 115 -5.83 4.84 -25.99
CA ALA A 115 -5.61 5.79 -24.90
C ALA A 115 -6.70 6.87 -24.80
N ALA A 116 -7.46 7.09 -25.88
CA ALA A 116 -8.56 8.05 -25.90
C ALA A 116 -9.88 7.46 -25.36
N THR A 117 -10.00 6.12 -25.26
CA THR A 117 -11.22 5.45 -24.77
C THR A 117 -11.45 5.70 -23.27
N LYS A 118 -12.72 5.83 -22.88
CA LYS A 118 -13.14 6.09 -21.50
C LYS A 118 -13.29 4.78 -20.72
N THR A 119 -13.73 3.70 -21.40
CA THR A 119 -14.01 2.40 -20.77
C THR A 119 -13.21 1.24 -21.38
N PRO A 120 -12.91 0.17 -20.61
CA PRO A 120 -12.26 -1.03 -21.16
C PRO A 120 -13.08 -1.76 -22.24
N SER A 121 -14.41 -1.63 -22.22
CA SER A 121 -15.30 -2.16 -23.25
C SER A 121 -15.12 -1.42 -24.58
N GLU A 122 -15.09 -0.08 -24.56
CA GLU A 122 -14.78 0.73 -25.75
C GLU A 122 -13.40 0.38 -26.34
N THR A 123 -12.39 0.14 -25.47
CA THR A 123 -11.07 -0.29 -25.94
C THR A 123 -11.14 -1.61 -26.71
N ARG A 124 -11.93 -2.58 -26.24
CA ARG A 124 -12.09 -3.90 -26.90
C ARG A 124 -12.87 -3.78 -28.20
N GLU A 125 -13.95 -3.02 -28.23
CA GLU A 125 -14.74 -2.75 -29.44
C GLU A 125 -13.89 -2.07 -30.51
N LEU A 126 -13.10 -1.06 -30.12
CA LEU A 126 -12.15 -0.39 -31.01
C LEU A 126 -11.09 -1.36 -31.53
N GLN A 127 -10.54 -2.24 -30.69
CA GLN A 127 -9.59 -3.27 -31.14
C GLN A 127 -10.21 -4.24 -32.15
N GLN A 128 -11.45 -4.68 -31.91
CA GLN A 128 -12.16 -5.57 -32.82
C GLN A 128 -12.41 -4.89 -34.16
N LEU A 129 -12.88 -3.64 -34.15
CA LEU A 129 -13.12 -2.84 -35.35
C LEU A 129 -11.83 -2.63 -36.17
N LEU A 130 -10.70 -2.40 -35.52
CA LEU A 130 -9.40 -2.22 -36.19
C LEU A 130 -8.84 -3.53 -36.77
N ASN A 131 -9.17 -4.67 -36.16
CA ASN A 131 -8.69 -5.98 -36.60
C ASN A 131 -9.56 -6.60 -37.71
N ASP A 132 -10.78 -6.10 -37.90
CA ASP A 132 -11.64 -6.54 -38.99
C ASP A 132 -11.15 -6.01 -40.35
N LYS A 133 -10.66 -6.93 -41.19
CA LYS A 133 -10.21 -6.64 -42.55
C LYS A 133 -11.37 -6.52 -43.55
N GLY A 134 -12.57 -7.00 -43.20
CA GLY A 134 -13.74 -6.99 -44.07
C GLY A 134 -14.48 -5.66 -44.11
N ILE A 135 -14.24 -4.76 -43.16
CA ILE A 135 -14.91 -3.44 -43.09
C ILE A 135 -14.20 -2.45 -44.01
N PRO A 136 -14.85 -1.85 -45.04
CA PRO A 136 -14.24 -0.84 -45.91
C PRO A 136 -13.67 0.36 -45.14
N VAL A 137 -12.66 1.05 -45.68
CA VAL A 137 -11.96 2.15 -44.99
C VAL A 137 -12.89 3.33 -44.69
N GLU A 138 -13.85 3.59 -45.57
CA GLU A 138 -14.85 4.64 -45.43
C GLU A 138 -15.76 4.34 -44.22
N GLN A 139 -16.19 3.08 -44.10
CA GLN A 139 -16.99 2.61 -42.97
C GLN A 139 -16.17 2.58 -41.68
N LEU A 140 -14.91 2.15 -41.73
CA LEU A 140 -14.00 2.20 -40.60
C LEU A 140 -13.81 3.63 -40.10
N SER A 141 -13.59 4.59 -41.00
CA SER A 141 -13.45 6.01 -40.68
C SER A 141 -14.73 6.57 -40.05
N SER A 142 -15.90 6.21 -40.58
CA SER A 142 -17.18 6.59 -40.01
C SER A 142 -17.39 6.01 -38.61
N ASN A 143 -17.08 4.73 -38.41
CA ASN A 143 -17.20 4.05 -37.12
C ASN A 143 -16.24 4.63 -36.08
N LEU A 144 -14.99 4.94 -36.47
CA LEU A 144 -14.03 5.63 -35.60
C LEU A 144 -14.53 7.01 -35.21
N ARG A 145 -15.07 7.78 -36.16
CA ARG A 145 -15.70 9.07 -35.86
C ARG A 145 -16.86 8.92 -34.89
N GLY A 146 -17.71 7.90 -35.06
CA GLY A 146 -18.81 7.59 -34.15
C GLY A 146 -18.34 7.21 -32.75
N ALA A 147 -17.29 6.40 -32.64
CA ALA A 147 -16.75 5.93 -31.36
C ALA A 147 -16.17 7.06 -30.50
N PHE A 148 -15.64 8.12 -31.12
CA PHE A 148 -15.09 9.28 -30.42
C PHE A 148 -16.04 10.50 -30.40
N ARG A 149 -17.31 10.33 -30.79
CA ARG A 149 -18.26 11.44 -30.86
C ARG A 149 -18.90 11.68 -29.49
N ASP A 150 -18.60 12.82 -28.88
CA ASP A 150 -19.35 13.32 -27.69
C ASP A 150 -20.61 14.14 -28.09
N GLY A 151 -21.01 14.09 -29.37
CA GLY A 151 -22.28 14.65 -29.88
C GLY A 151 -22.25 16.13 -30.29
N LEU A 152 -21.19 16.85 -29.94
CA LEU A 152 -21.12 18.32 -30.00
C LEU A 152 -20.87 18.91 -31.40
N VAL A 153 -20.15 18.22 -32.30
CA VAL A 153 -19.78 18.77 -33.62
C VAL A 153 -19.88 17.73 -34.74
N ASN A 154 -20.27 18.18 -35.93
CA ASN A 154 -20.14 17.40 -37.17
C ASN A 154 -18.70 17.47 -37.68
N ASN A 155 -17.89 16.49 -37.26
CA ASN A 155 -16.44 16.45 -37.46
C ASN A 155 -16.00 16.55 -38.94
N GLU A 156 -16.83 16.10 -39.89
CA GLU A 156 -16.46 16.13 -41.32
C GLU A 156 -16.54 17.54 -41.91
N LYS A 157 -17.66 18.24 -41.67
CA LYS A 157 -17.82 19.63 -42.10
C LYS A 157 -16.82 20.55 -41.40
N ALA A 158 -16.65 20.37 -40.10
CA ALA A 158 -15.69 21.13 -39.31
C ALA A 158 -14.24 20.90 -39.77
N SER A 159 -13.87 19.67 -40.14
CA SER A 159 -12.54 19.36 -40.67
C SER A 159 -12.30 20.03 -42.02
N ASN A 160 -13.28 20.06 -42.91
CA ASN A 160 -13.12 20.72 -44.22
C ASN A 160 -13.05 22.25 -44.05
N GLU A 161 -13.96 22.83 -43.24
CA GLU A 161 -13.90 24.26 -42.90
C GLU A 161 -12.58 24.64 -42.22
N PHE A 162 -11.99 23.75 -41.42
CA PHE A 162 -10.67 23.94 -40.81
C PHE A 162 -9.56 24.02 -41.85
N LEU A 163 -9.48 23.03 -42.76
CA LEU A 163 -8.45 22.97 -43.79
C LEU A 163 -8.57 24.17 -44.73
N ASP A 164 -9.78 24.57 -45.09
CA ASP A 164 -10.05 25.79 -45.85
C ASP A 164 -9.58 27.04 -45.10
N ARG A 165 -9.88 27.16 -43.81
CA ARG A 165 -9.42 28.30 -43.00
C ARG A 165 -7.89 28.33 -42.93
N LEU A 166 -7.25 27.19 -42.66
CA LEU A 166 -5.79 27.06 -42.58
C LEU A 166 -5.10 27.40 -43.90
N SER A 167 -5.63 26.95 -45.04
CA SER A 167 -5.05 27.21 -46.36
C SER A 167 -5.08 28.71 -46.73
N ASN A 168 -6.03 29.47 -46.16
CA ASN A 168 -6.21 30.89 -46.38
C ASN A 168 -5.51 31.78 -45.33
N THR A 169 -5.06 31.22 -44.20
CA THR A 169 -4.33 31.99 -43.18
C THR A 169 -2.97 32.47 -43.69
N LYS A 170 -2.64 33.74 -43.41
CA LYS A 170 -1.37 34.35 -43.84
C LYS A 170 -0.41 34.56 -42.68
N THR A 171 -0.94 34.65 -41.46
CA THR A 171 -0.13 34.88 -40.26
C THR A 171 -0.13 33.65 -39.33
N PRO A 172 0.95 33.44 -38.57
CA PRO A 172 1.00 32.39 -37.55
C PRO A 172 -0.07 32.58 -36.45
N GLN A 173 -0.47 33.82 -36.17
CA GLN A 173 -1.48 34.13 -35.14
C GLN A 173 -2.88 33.71 -35.55
N GLU A 174 -3.33 34.08 -36.77
CA GLU A 174 -4.62 33.62 -37.32
C GLU A 174 -4.69 32.10 -37.40
N ARG A 175 -3.55 31.47 -37.69
CA ARG A 175 -3.42 30.02 -37.76
C ARG A 175 -3.59 29.38 -36.38
N ASN A 176 -2.94 29.93 -35.35
CA ASN A 176 -3.07 29.46 -33.98
C ASN A 176 -4.51 29.65 -33.46
N GLU A 177 -5.15 30.77 -33.79
CA GLU A 177 -6.57 31.01 -33.47
C GLU A 177 -7.49 29.99 -34.14
N ALA A 178 -7.26 29.67 -35.42
CA ALA A 178 -8.02 28.64 -36.12
C ALA A 178 -7.89 27.25 -35.46
N CYS A 179 -6.69 26.91 -34.99
CA CYS A 179 -6.47 25.69 -34.21
C CYS A 179 -7.22 25.76 -32.86
N VAL A 180 -7.12 26.87 -32.12
CA VAL A 180 -7.79 27.02 -30.82
C VAL A 180 -9.31 26.89 -30.95
N ASP A 181 -9.90 27.58 -31.93
CA ASP A 181 -11.34 27.58 -32.20
C ASP A 181 -11.87 26.16 -32.43
N ILE A 182 -11.12 25.30 -33.12
CA ILE A 182 -11.60 23.96 -33.49
C ILE A 182 -11.29 22.90 -32.45
N PHE A 183 -10.11 22.94 -31.82
CA PHE A 183 -9.72 21.92 -30.84
C PHE A 183 -10.30 22.18 -29.45
N PHE A 184 -10.42 23.44 -29.02
CA PHE A 184 -10.89 23.79 -27.68
C PHE A 184 -12.31 24.35 -27.68
N GLN A 185 -12.84 24.75 -28.85
CA GLN A 185 -14.22 25.17 -29.05
C GLN A 185 -14.73 26.16 -27.97
N PRO A 186 -13.99 27.24 -27.68
CA PRO A 186 -14.34 28.17 -26.59
C PRO A 186 -15.72 28.83 -26.74
N THR A 187 -16.25 28.88 -27.97
CA THR A 187 -17.60 29.38 -28.28
C THR A 187 -18.71 28.38 -27.98
N HIS A 188 -18.43 27.07 -28.03
CA HIS A 188 -19.40 26.00 -27.80
C HIS A 188 -19.28 25.36 -26.41
N ASP A 189 -18.07 25.30 -25.84
CA ASP A 189 -17.80 24.79 -24.49
C ASP A 189 -16.89 25.75 -23.71
N PRO A 190 -17.44 26.85 -23.16
CA PRO A 190 -16.66 27.84 -22.42
C PRO A 190 -16.06 27.26 -21.12
N ASP A 191 -16.75 26.30 -20.49
CA ASP A 191 -16.29 25.67 -19.25
C ASP A 191 -15.13 24.69 -19.49
N GLY A 192 -15.18 23.93 -20.59
CA GLY A 192 -14.09 23.08 -21.05
C GLY A 192 -12.87 23.89 -21.48
N ALA A 193 -13.08 24.97 -22.23
CA ALA A 193 -12.02 25.89 -22.62
C ALA A 193 -11.34 26.53 -21.40
N ALA A 194 -12.12 26.96 -20.38
CA ALA A 194 -11.56 27.51 -19.14
C ALA A 194 -10.66 26.49 -18.41
N LYS A 195 -11.05 25.22 -18.36
CA LYS A 195 -10.21 24.14 -17.79
C LYS A 195 -8.97 23.85 -18.63
N ALA A 196 -9.03 24.12 -19.93
CA ALA A 196 -7.95 23.90 -20.88
C ALA A 196 -7.09 25.15 -21.14
N GLN A 197 -7.28 26.25 -20.39
CA GLN A 197 -6.59 27.52 -20.64
C GLN A 197 -5.07 27.37 -20.74
N LYS A 198 -4.46 26.58 -19.85
CA LYS A 198 -3.02 26.24 -19.90
C LYS A 198 -2.58 25.76 -21.29
N TYR A 199 -3.38 24.92 -21.94
CA TYR A 199 -3.08 24.34 -23.25
C TYR A 199 -3.37 25.31 -24.40
N ILE A 200 -4.41 26.14 -24.25
CA ILE A 200 -4.72 27.23 -25.18
C ILE A 200 -3.56 28.23 -25.22
N ASP A 201 -3.03 28.61 -24.05
CA ASP A 201 -1.87 29.51 -23.96
C ASP A 201 -0.63 28.90 -24.61
N MET A 202 -0.42 27.58 -24.48
CA MET A 202 0.69 26.89 -25.17
C MET A 202 0.58 27.02 -26.69
N VAL A 203 -0.62 26.88 -27.26
CA VAL A 203 -0.85 27.06 -28.70
C VAL A 203 -0.62 28.51 -29.12
N HIS A 204 -1.14 29.49 -28.36
CA HIS A 204 -0.88 30.90 -28.65
C HIS A 204 0.60 31.27 -28.60
N ASN A 205 1.37 30.64 -27.71
CA ASN A 205 2.82 30.80 -27.61
C ASN A 205 3.60 30.09 -28.72
N GLY A 206 2.92 29.47 -29.70
CA GLY A 206 3.53 28.82 -30.86
C GLY A 206 3.94 27.37 -30.63
N THR A 207 3.45 26.72 -29.57
CA THR A 207 3.67 25.28 -29.38
C THR A 207 2.83 24.49 -30.41
N PRO A 208 3.43 23.52 -31.11
CA PRO A 208 2.70 22.59 -31.97
C PRO A 208 1.54 21.92 -31.23
N VAL A 209 0.38 21.82 -31.88
CA VAL A 209 -0.83 21.21 -31.30
C VAL A 209 -0.60 19.73 -31.01
N ALA A 210 0.19 19.03 -31.82
CA ALA A 210 0.59 17.64 -31.54
C ALA A 210 1.31 17.50 -30.17
N ASP A 211 2.15 18.48 -29.81
CA ASP A 211 2.87 18.50 -28.53
C ASP A 211 1.93 18.86 -27.38
N VAL A 212 0.97 19.76 -27.62
CA VAL A 212 -0.08 20.13 -26.67
C VAL A 212 -0.97 18.93 -26.34
N ILE A 213 -1.43 18.18 -27.36
CA ILE A 213 -2.20 16.94 -27.16
C ILE A 213 -1.35 15.92 -26.37
N SER A 214 -0.08 15.78 -26.69
CA SER A 214 0.83 14.89 -25.96
C SER A 214 0.98 15.31 -24.49
N ALA A 215 1.04 16.62 -24.21
CA ALA A 215 1.04 17.14 -22.84
C ALA A 215 -0.27 16.85 -22.11
N MET A 216 -1.43 17.06 -22.77
CA MET A 216 -2.75 16.74 -22.22
C MET A 216 -2.87 15.25 -21.87
N LEU A 217 -2.38 14.36 -22.74
CA LEU A 217 -2.39 12.92 -22.49
C LEU A 217 -1.51 12.53 -21.30
N ARG A 218 -0.32 13.12 -21.17
CA ARG A 218 0.55 12.90 -20.00
C ARG A 218 -0.11 13.40 -18.72
N ASP A 219 -0.68 14.60 -18.73
CA ASP A 219 -1.36 15.18 -17.57
C ASP A 219 -2.61 14.36 -17.16
N ARG A 220 -3.32 13.78 -18.14
CA ARG A 220 -4.42 12.85 -17.88
C ARG A 220 -3.94 11.54 -17.25
N GLN A 221 -2.83 10.98 -17.74
CA GLN A 221 -2.24 9.75 -17.18
C GLN A 221 -1.74 9.96 -15.75
N THR A 222 -1.07 11.08 -15.46
CA THR A 222 -0.60 11.40 -14.11
C THR A 222 -1.76 11.64 -13.15
N SER A 223 -2.81 12.35 -13.61
CA SER A 223 -4.04 12.54 -12.83
C SER A 223 -4.72 11.21 -12.48
N LYS A 224 -4.84 10.30 -13.45
CA LYS A 224 -5.39 8.95 -13.21
C LYS A 224 -4.54 8.16 -12.22
N GLY A 225 -3.21 8.19 -12.36
CA GLY A 225 -2.30 7.54 -11.42
C GLY A 225 -2.46 8.07 -9.98
N ASN A 226 -2.61 9.38 -9.82
CA ASN A 226 -2.87 10.01 -8.53
C ASN A 226 -4.23 9.60 -7.95
N GLN A 227 -5.27 9.47 -8.78
CA GLN A 227 -6.59 9.01 -8.36
C GLN A 227 -6.56 7.55 -7.89
N ASP A 228 -5.90 6.68 -8.64
CA ASP A 228 -5.74 5.26 -8.28
C ASP A 228 -4.97 5.11 -6.97
N GLN A 229 -3.92 5.92 -6.76
CA GLN A 229 -3.19 5.99 -5.49
C GLN A 229 -4.09 6.46 -4.33
N ARG A 230 -4.92 7.49 -4.55
CA ARG A 230 -5.88 7.97 -3.53
C ARG A 230 -6.87 6.87 -3.15
N GLN A 231 -7.46 6.18 -4.12
CA GLN A 231 -8.39 5.08 -3.87
C GLN A 231 -7.70 3.92 -3.12
N ALA A 232 -6.45 3.59 -3.47
CA ALA A 232 -5.69 2.57 -2.77
C ALA A 232 -5.40 2.96 -1.30
N LEU A 233 -5.09 4.23 -1.04
CA LEU A 233 -4.89 4.75 0.31
C LEU A 233 -6.21 4.77 1.10
N GLU A 234 -7.32 5.18 0.50
CA GLU A 234 -8.64 5.14 1.12
C GLU A 234 -9.04 3.71 1.51
N LYS A 235 -8.80 2.74 0.63
CA LYS A 235 -9.04 1.32 0.92
C LYS A 235 -8.19 0.83 2.10
N LYS A 236 -6.90 1.19 2.14
CA LYS A 236 -6.02 0.86 3.28
C LYS A 236 -6.48 1.51 4.58
N LEU A 237 -6.96 2.77 4.53
CA LEU A 237 -7.52 3.43 5.70
C LEU A 237 -8.77 2.71 6.22
N GLU A 238 -9.64 2.26 5.32
CA GLU A 238 -10.83 1.50 5.71
C GLU A 238 -10.48 0.13 6.29
N GLU A 239 -9.50 -0.57 5.72
CA GLU A 239 -8.96 -1.82 6.28
C GLU A 239 -8.37 -1.61 7.67
N LEU A 240 -7.59 -0.54 7.88
CA LEU A 240 -7.02 -0.20 9.19
C LEU A 240 -8.10 0.17 10.21
N ARG A 241 -9.14 0.91 9.80
CA ARG A 241 -10.29 1.22 10.68
C ARG A 241 -11.01 -0.05 11.10
N ARG A 242 -11.25 -0.97 10.17
CA ARG A 242 -11.86 -2.27 10.46
C ARG A 242 -10.98 -3.12 11.38
N ALA A 243 -9.67 -3.16 11.14
CA ALA A 243 -8.73 -3.88 11.99
C ALA A 243 -8.67 -3.30 13.41
N LYS A 244 -8.67 -1.96 13.54
CA LYS A 244 -8.72 -1.27 14.83
C LYS A 244 -10.01 -1.60 15.59
N ALA A 245 -11.17 -1.51 14.93
CA ALA A 245 -12.45 -1.86 15.55
C ALA A 245 -12.51 -3.33 15.99
N ALA A 246 -11.96 -4.26 15.19
CA ALA A 246 -11.88 -5.66 15.55
C ALA A 246 -10.95 -5.90 16.76
N HIS A 247 -9.80 -5.22 16.79
CA HIS A 247 -8.86 -5.30 17.91
C HIS A 247 -9.46 -4.72 19.21
N GLU A 248 -10.15 -3.58 19.13
CA GLU A 248 -10.86 -2.99 20.28
C GLU A 248 -11.98 -3.91 20.77
N ALA A 249 -12.75 -4.53 19.86
CA ALA A 249 -13.76 -5.52 20.22
C ALA A 249 -13.15 -6.78 20.85
N ASP A 250 -12.03 -7.29 20.33
CA ASP A 250 -11.32 -8.43 20.92
C ASP A 250 -10.74 -8.09 22.30
N LYS A 251 -10.17 -6.90 22.46
CA LYS A 251 -9.71 -6.39 23.76
C LYS A 251 -10.86 -6.28 24.76
N ALA A 252 -12.00 -5.75 24.35
CA ALA A 252 -13.20 -5.67 25.19
C ALA A 252 -13.74 -7.05 25.56
N LYS A 253 -13.79 -7.99 24.61
CA LYS A 253 -14.18 -9.40 24.88
C LYS A 253 -13.23 -10.07 25.86
N LYS A 254 -11.91 -9.92 25.69
CA LYS A 254 -10.90 -10.44 26.62
C LYS A 254 -11.01 -9.81 28.00
N ALA A 255 -11.29 -8.51 28.08
CA ALA A 255 -11.52 -7.83 29.36
C ALA A 255 -12.79 -8.35 30.05
N LYS A 256 -13.89 -8.55 29.32
CA LYS A 256 -15.14 -9.15 29.84
C LYS A 256 -14.90 -10.57 30.35
N ILE A 257 -14.19 -11.41 29.60
CA ILE A 257 -13.83 -12.77 30.03
C ILE A 257 -12.97 -12.74 31.30
N ARG A 258 -12.01 -11.81 31.40
CA ARG A 258 -11.20 -11.64 32.62
C ARG A 258 -12.05 -11.21 33.81
N GLN A 259 -13.00 -10.29 33.61
CA GLN A 259 -13.91 -9.85 34.64
C GLN A 259 -14.83 -10.99 35.09
N GLU A 260 -15.44 -11.73 34.16
CA GLU A 260 -16.28 -12.90 34.49
C GLU A 260 -15.48 -13.98 35.25
N LYS A 261 -14.20 -14.19 34.90
CA LYS A 261 -13.31 -15.09 35.66
C LYS A 261 -12.99 -14.56 37.06
N ALA A 262 -12.79 -13.25 37.21
CA ALA A 262 -12.56 -12.63 38.51
C ALA A 262 -13.82 -12.68 39.39
N ASP A 263 -15.00 -12.40 38.83
CA ASP A 263 -16.28 -12.49 39.51
C ASP A 263 -16.60 -13.94 39.89
N ALA A 264 -16.32 -14.92 39.02
CA ALA A 264 -16.45 -16.34 39.33
C ALA A 264 -15.44 -16.81 40.40
N ALA A 265 -14.22 -16.27 40.41
CA ALA A 265 -13.25 -16.55 41.46
C ALA A 265 -13.67 -15.93 42.80
N ALA A 266 -14.23 -14.71 42.79
CA ALA A 266 -14.76 -14.04 43.97
C ALA A 266 -16.02 -14.72 44.52
N ALA A 267 -16.87 -15.27 43.64
CA ALA A 267 -18.04 -16.08 44.04
C ALA A 267 -17.66 -17.51 44.48
N ALA A 268 -16.51 -18.03 44.03
CA ALA A 268 -15.95 -19.31 44.48
C ALA A 268 -15.12 -19.17 45.78
N SER A 269 -14.82 -17.94 46.20
CA SER A 269 -14.22 -17.64 47.50
C SER A 269 -15.28 -17.16 48.49
N GLU A 270 -16.13 -18.07 48.95
CA GLU A 270 -16.47 -18.12 50.38
C GLU A 270 -15.49 -19.11 51.01
N PRO A 271 -14.39 -18.65 51.63
CA PRO A 271 -13.55 -19.54 52.39
C PRO A 271 -14.04 -19.52 53.85
N ASP A 272 -14.76 -20.55 54.25
CA ASP A 272 -14.57 -21.10 55.61
C ASP A 272 -13.12 -21.59 55.66
N PHE A 273 -12.17 -20.72 56.01
CA PHE A 273 -10.84 -21.14 56.47
C PHE A 273 -11.03 -21.63 57.92
N PRO A 274 -10.99 -22.94 58.22
CA PRO A 274 -11.00 -23.39 59.60
C PRO A 274 -9.67 -22.97 60.24
N LEU A 275 -9.70 -21.93 61.07
CA LEU A 275 -8.55 -21.56 61.90
C LEU A 275 -8.24 -22.74 62.85
N PRO A 276 -6.95 -23.09 63.03
CA PRO A 276 -6.55 -24.14 63.96
C PRO A 276 -6.98 -23.78 65.40
N PRO A 277 -7.18 -24.79 66.27
CA PRO A 277 -7.56 -24.56 67.67
C PRO A 277 -6.44 -23.83 68.42
N CYS A 278 -6.81 -23.06 69.44
CA CYS A 278 -5.86 -22.33 70.27
C CYS A 278 -4.81 -23.27 70.88
N ALA A 279 -3.53 -22.95 70.74
CA ALA A 279 -2.44 -23.81 71.22
C ALA A 279 -2.40 -23.98 72.74
N PHE A 280 -2.96 -23.03 73.50
CA PHE A 280 -3.03 -23.08 74.96
C PHE A 280 -4.26 -23.82 75.49
N CYS A 281 -5.46 -23.46 75.01
CA CYS A 281 -6.72 -24.00 75.56
C CYS A 281 -7.44 -25.00 74.66
N SER A 282 -6.90 -25.27 73.46
CA SER A 282 -7.44 -26.19 72.44
C SER A 282 -8.87 -25.88 71.98
N LYS A 283 -9.36 -24.66 72.23
CA LYS A 283 -10.69 -24.20 71.80
C LYS A 283 -10.63 -23.60 70.40
N ALA A 284 -11.73 -23.71 69.67
CA ALA A 284 -11.89 -23.03 68.38
C ALA A 284 -11.71 -21.52 68.54
N VAL A 285 -10.91 -20.94 67.65
CA VAL A 285 -10.50 -19.54 67.71
C VAL A 285 -11.51 -18.67 66.94
N ASN A 286 -11.88 -17.53 67.52
CA ASN A 286 -12.76 -16.56 66.86
C ASN A 286 -11.98 -15.80 65.78
N THR A 287 -12.55 -15.70 64.58
CA THR A 287 -11.96 -15.01 63.42
C THR A 287 -11.74 -13.51 63.63
N ALA A 288 -12.38 -12.91 64.65
CA ALA A 288 -12.32 -11.46 64.91
C ALA A 288 -11.23 -11.00 65.90
N GLY A 289 -10.44 -11.91 66.50
CA GLY A 289 -9.45 -11.50 67.50
C GLY A 289 -8.59 -12.63 68.03
N PHE A 290 -7.60 -13.04 67.25
CA PHE A 290 -6.59 -14.02 67.63
C PHE A 290 -5.18 -13.47 67.42
N VAL A 291 -4.22 -14.02 68.14
CA VAL A 291 -2.81 -13.66 68.07
C VAL A 291 -2.06 -14.84 67.42
N PRO A 292 -1.69 -14.76 66.13
CA PRO A 292 -0.89 -15.80 65.49
C PRO A 292 0.58 -15.69 65.88
N CYS A 293 1.30 -16.82 65.90
CA CYS A 293 2.74 -16.79 65.78
C CYS A 293 3.10 -16.42 64.34
N TYR A 294 3.66 -15.22 64.13
CA TYR A 294 4.00 -14.72 62.79
C TYR A 294 5.03 -15.62 62.07
N ILE A 295 5.95 -16.26 62.79
CA ILE A 295 6.90 -17.22 62.20
C ILE A 295 6.15 -18.43 61.63
N CYS A 296 5.27 -19.05 62.42
CA CYS A 296 4.46 -20.18 61.95
C CYS A 296 3.49 -19.79 60.83
N LEU A 297 2.90 -18.59 60.92
CA LEU A 297 1.97 -18.08 59.91
C LEU A 297 2.66 -17.91 58.56
N VAL A 298 3.85 -17.27 58.55
CA VAL A 298 4.62 -17.08 57.32
C VAL A 298 5.11 -18.42 56.77
N LEU A 299 5.60 -19.33 57.61
CA LEU A 299 6.03 -20.66 57.17
C LEU A 299 4.88 -21.51 56.59
N SER A 300 3.69 -21.45 57.20
CA SER A 300 2.50 -22.19 56.75
C SER A 300 1.85 -21.56 55.52
N GLU A 301 1.46 -20.30 55.61
CA GLU A 301 0.58 -19.67 54.62
C GLU A 301 1.36 -19.06 53.45
N HIS A 302 2.53 -18.46 53.70
CA HIS A 302 3.33 -17.83 52.65
C HIS A 302 4.22 -18.85 51.93
N TYR A 303 5.01 -19.63 52.68
CA TYR A 303 5.98 -20.56 52.11
C TYR A 303 5.48 -22.01 51.97
N ARG A 304 4.36 -22.38 52.61
CA ARG A 304 3.79 -23.75 52.60
C ARG A 304 4.77 -24.84 53.08
N LEU A 305 5.57 -24.51 54.09
CA LEU A 305 6.59 -25.37 54.70
C LEU A 305 6.11 -26.06 55.98
N GLN A 306 4.98 -25.62 56.52
CA GLN A 306 4.36 -26.19 57.72
C GLN A 306 2.86 -26.40 57.46
N ASP A 307 2.31 -27.48 58.01
CA ASP A 307 0.93 -27.88 57.71
C ASP A 307 -0.12 -26.94 58.35
N GLU A 308 0.12 -26.43 59.55
CA GLU A 308 -0.82 -25.54 60.24
C GLU A 308 -0.10 -24.44 61.04
N PRO A 309 -0.59 -23.18 61.00
CA PRO A 309 -0.05 -22.09 61.79
C PRO A 309 -0.50 -22.20 63.25
N ILE A 310 0.34 -21.76 64.18
CA ILE A 310 0.02 -21.78 65.61
C ILE A 310 -0.65 -20.45 65.99
N VAL A 311 -1.84 -20.53 66.59
CA VAL A 311 -2.67 -19.38 66.97
C VAL A 311 -3.08 -19.42 68.45
N PHE A 312 -3.24 -18.24 69.04
CA PHE A 312 -3.68 -18.03 70.41
C PHE A 312 -4.97 -17.20 70.43
N CYS A 313 -5.94 -17.58 71.27
CA CYS A 313 -7.27 -16.94 71.25
C CYS A 313 -7.37 -15.62 72.03
N SER A 314 -6.35 -15.21 72.78
CA SER A 314 -6.35 -13.95 73.54
C SER A 314 -4.92 -13.50 73.85
N ASP A 315 -4.77 -12.20 74.11
CA ASP A 315 -3.56 -11.53 74.60
C ASP A 315 -3.59 -11.40 76.14
N ASP A 316 -4.11 -12.42 76.82
CA ASP A 316 -4.12 -12.47 78.29
C ASP A 316 -2.78 -13.04 78.81
N GLY A 317 -2.44 -12.75 80.07
CA GLY A 317 -1.15 -13.16 80.66
C GLY A 317 -0.81 -14.64 80.44
N PRO A 318 -1.69 -15.60 80.77
CA PRO A 318 -1.44 -17.03 80.54
C PRO A 318 -1.24 -17.42 79.07
N HIS A 319 -1.99 -16.83 78.13
CA HIS A 319 -1.81 -17.10 76.70
C HIS A 319 -0.53 -16.46 76.16
N MET A 320 -0.09 -15.33 76.72
CA MET A 320 1.18 -14.69 76.37
C MET A 320 2.39 -15.45 76.90
N GLU A 321 2.33 -16.00 78.12
CA GLU A 321 3.37 -16.90 78.62
C GLU A 321 3.51 -18.15 77.72
N ALA A 322 2.37 -18.70 77.25
CA ALA A 322 2.35 -19.81 76.31
C ALA A 322 2.89 -19.40 74.92
N TYR A 323 2.58 -18.19 74.45
CA TYR A 323 3.12 -17.62 73.22
C TYR A 323 4.64 -17.44 73.29
N GLU A 324 5.15 -16.88 74.38
CA GLU A 324 6.59 -16.73 74.60
C GLU A 324 7.30 -18.08 74.72
N SER A 325 6.69 -19.04 75.41
CA SER A 325 7.21 -20.42 75.49
C SER A 325 7.23 -21.08 74.12
N HIS A 326 6.24 -20.84 73.27
CA HIS A 326 6.22 -21.36 71.89
C HIS A 326 7.26 -20.66 71.02
N CYS A 327 7.43 -19.34 71.12
CA CYS A 327 8.45 -18.62 70.36
C CYS A 327 9.87 -19.18 70.62
N LYS A 328 10.14 -19.70 71.81
CA LYS A 328 11.41 -20.38 72.16
C LYS A 328 11.62 -21.71 71.44
N THR A 329 10.58 -22.31 70.86
CA THR A 329 10.70 -23.54 70.04
C THR A 329 11.28 -23.26 68.65
N HIS A 330 11.27 -22.00 68.21
CA HIS A 330 11.93 -21.58 66.98
C HIS A 330 13.43 -21.42 67.24
N HIS A 331 14.20 -22.36 66.71
CA HIS A 331 15.66 -22.35 66.85
C HIS A 331 16.29 -21.51 65.74
N CYS A 332 17.33 -20.75 66.11
CA CYS A 332 18.16 -20.07 65.13
C CYS A 332 18.98 -21.10 64.36
N SER A 333 19.06 -20.97 63.04
CA SER A 333 19.81 -21.87 62.16
C SER A 333 21.32 -21.81 62.44
N SER A 334 21.82 -20.76 63.08
CA SER A 334 23.21 -20.68 63.57
C SER A 334 23.49 -21.55 64.81
N ASP A 335 22.46 -22.13 65.44
CA ASP A 335 22.55 -23.00 66.61
C ASP A 335 23.47 -22.41 67.71
N GLN A 336 24.56 -23.09 68.10
CA GLN A 336 25.50 -22.62 69.14
C GLN A 336 26.37 -21.42 68.71
N GLU A 337 26.47 -21.12 67.42
CA GLU A 337 27.17 -19.97 66.87
C GLU A 337 26.23 -18.75 66.69
N CYS A 338 25.03 -18.82 67.28
CA CYS A 338 24.12 -17.70 67.31
C CYS A 338 24.77 -16.53 68.04
N ARG A 339 24.88 -15.39 67.35
CA ARG A 339 25.51 -14.18 67.90
C ARG A 339 24.90 -13.73 69.23
N ARG A 340 23.59 -13.98 69.45
CA ARG A 340 22.91 -13.70 70.73
C ARG A 340 23.33 -14.60 71.88
N LEU A 341 23.91 -15.77 71.62
CA LEU A 341 24.49 -16.65 72.63
C LEU A 341 25.96 -16.31 72.93
N GLN A 342 26.63 -15.55 72.05
CA GLN A 342 28.03 -15.16 72.18
C GLN A 342 28.21 -13.75 72.77
N ASP A 343 27.29 -12.83 72.49
CA ASP A 343 27.29 -11.46 73.02
C ASP A 343 26.38 -11.35 74.27
N GLU A 344 26.81 -11.87 75.43
CA GLU A 344 26.10 -11.66 76.71
C GLU A 344 26.29 -10.23 77.28
N ASP A 345 27.21 -9.42 76.73
CA ASP A 345 27.66 -8.14 77.31
C ASP A 345 27.71 -6.96 76.32
N VAL A 346 26.63 -6.69 75.57
CA VAL A 346 26.48 -5.37 74.91
C VAL A 346 25.20 -4.68 75.39
N MET A 347 25.41 -3.75 76.30
CA MET A 347 24.44 -2.80 76.81
C MET A 347 23.88 -1.91 75.69
N MET A 348 22.55 -1.81 75.67
CA MET A 348 21.78 -0.62 75.24
C MET A 348 22.17 -0.05 73.86
N ASP A 349 21.82 -0.76 72.79
CA ASP A 349 21.75 -0.16 71.44
C ASP A 349 20.31 -0.15 70.90
N ASP A 350 20.09 0.80 70.01
CA ASP A 350 18.93 1.66 69.83
C ASP A 350 17.77 1.10 68.99
N GLY A 351 17.20 -0.05 69.35
CA GLY A 351 15.95 -0.48 68.70
C GLY A 351 16.08 -0.69 67.17
N SER A 352 17.30 -0.95 66.71
CA SER A 352 17.61 -1.49 65.39
C SER A 352 17.10 -2.95 65.29
N SER A 353 15.80 -3.05 65.01
CA SER A 353 15.06 -4.22 64.46
C SER A 353 15.59 -5.61 64.86
N ILE A 354 15.12 -6.10 66.01
CA ILE A 354 15.12 -7.51 66.42
C ILE A 354 14.12 -8.28 65.54
N ASP A 355 14.28 -8.19 64.23
CA ASP A 355 13.41 -8.88 63.28
C ASP A 355 14.09 -10.17 62.83
N PRO A 356 13.51 -11.34 63.09
CA PRO A 356 14.01 -12.59 62.56
C PRO A 356 14.02 -12.55 61.03
N VAL A 357 15.01 -13.21 60.42
CA VAL A 357 15.14 -13.26 58.96
C VAL A 357 15.17 -14.71 58.49
N PHE A 358 14.65 -14.95 57.29
CA PHE A 358 14.71 -16.25 56.62
C PHE A 358 15.77 -16.23 55.53
N CYS A 359 16.48 -17.34 55.34
CA CYS A 359 17.30 -17.51 54.15
C CYS A 359 16.38 -17.69 52.94
N GLN A 360 16.46 -16.79 51.96
CA GLN A 360 15.54 -16.76 50.82
C GLN A 360 15.61 -18.06 50.00
N GLU A 361 16.81 -18.58 49.75
CA GLU A 361 17.00 -19.81 48.99
C GLU A 361 16.44 -21.03 49.73
N CYS A 362 16.61 -21.10 51.04
CA CYS A 362 16.05 -22.18 51.84
C CYS A 362 14.52 -22.23 51.75
N VAL A 363 13.85 -21.08 51.88
CA VAL A 363 12.38 -21.04 51.89
C VAL A 363 11.77 -21.12 50.47
N ASP A 364 12.42 -20.52 49.48
CA ASP A 364 11.89 -20.47 48.11
C ASP A 364 12.25 -21.72 47.31
N VAL A 365 13.51 -22.18 47.39
CA VAL A 365 14.06 -23.25 46.53
C VAL A 365 14.09 -24.58 47.26
N LEU A 366 14.77 -24.65 48.42
CA LEU A 366 14.98 -25.92 49.13
C LEU A 366 13.77 -26.39 49.94
N LYS A 367 12.78 -25.50 50.13
CA LYS A 367 11.60 -25.75 50.97
C LYS A 367 11.95 -26.19 52.39
N LEU A 368 12.92 -25.50 52.99
CA LEU A 368 13.38 -25.73 54.36
C LEU A 368 13.14 -24.49 55.24
N PRO A 369 12.63 -24.66 56.47
CA PRO A 369 12.45 -23.54 57.41
C PRO A 369 13.80 -23.12 58.00
N SER A 370 14.50 -22.22 57.31
CA SER A 370 15.79 -21.66 57.76
C SER A 370 15.59 -20.26 58.33
N LEU A 371 15.55 -20.17 59.66
CA LEU A 371 15.32 -18.93 60.43
C LEU A 371 16.61 -18.47 61.11
N PHE A 372 16.88 -17.17 61.12
CA PHE A 372 17.95 -16.51 61.86
C PHE A 372 17.37 -15.42 62.76
N CYS A 373 17.98 -15.17 63.92
CA CYS A 373 17.44 -14.24 64.90
C CYS A 373 17.54 -12.75 64.49
N SER A 374 18.38 -12.43 63.50
CA SER A 374 18.54 -11.10 62.91
C SER A 374 19.34 -11.18 61.60
N ALA A 375 19.26 -10.14 60.76
CA ALA A 375 20.08 -10.01 59.55
C ALA A 375 21.58 -10.11 59.85
N GLN A 376 22.05 -9.49 60.94
CA GLN A 376 23.45 -9.58 61.35
C GLN A 376 23.88 -11.00 61.74
N CYS A 377 22.97 -11.80 62.32
CA CYS A 377 23.25 -13.20 62.66
C CYS A 377 23.28 -14.07 61.40
N PHE A 378 22.44 -13.76 60.41
CA PHE A 378 22.48 -14.35 59.08
C PHE A 378 23.82 -14.03 58.39
N ASP A 379 24.20 -12.76 58.24
CA ASP A 379 25.41 -12.36 57.54
C ASP A 379 26.68 -12.99 58.14
N ALA A 380 26.76 -13.06 59.47
CA ALA A 380 27.92 -13.63 60.16
C ALA A 380 28.02 -15.16 60.03
N ASN A 381 26.89 -15.86 59.85
CA ASN A 381 26.83 -17.32 59.82
C ASN A 381 26.44 -17.88 58.44
N PHE A 382 26.33 -17.02 57.41
CA PHE A 382 25.81 -17.39 56.12
C PHE A 382 26.72 -18.42 55.42
N ASP A 383 28.03 -18.19 55.41
CA ASP A 383 28.99 -19.11 54.78
C ASP A 383 28.91 -20.51 55.39
N MET A 384 28.83 -20.60 56.72
CA MET A 384 28.64 -21.87 57.44
C MET A 384 27.29 -22.50 57.11
N HIS A 385 26.23 -21.70 57.00
CA HIS A 385 24.89 -22.17 56.65
C HIS A 385 24.87 -22.75 55.24
N CYS A 386 25.43 -22.06 54.26
CA CYS A 386 25.57 -22.54 52.88
C CYS A 386 26.39 -23.84 52.84
N ASP A 387 27.51 -23.89 53.54
CA ASP A 387 28.32 -25.10 53.65
C ASP A 387 27.57 -26.26 54.32
N ARG A 388 26.55 -26.02 55.14
CA ARG A 388 25.81 -27.12 55.79
C ARG A 388 24.58 -27.54 55.00
N ILE A 389 23.88 -26.59 54.39
CA ILE A 389 22.53 -26.79 53.83
C ILE A 389 22.50 -26.69 52.31
N HIS A 390 23.35 -25.85 51.68
CA HIS A 390 23.31 -25.58 50.24
C HIS A 390 24.31 -26.43 49.43
N LYS A 391 25.06 -27.35 50.07
CA LYS A 391 26.16 -28.13 49.46
C LYS A 391 25.81 -29.00 48.24
N GLU A 392 24.53 -29.27 47.98
CA GLU A 392 24.08 -30.09 46.84
C GLU A 392 23.46 -29.26 45.70
N LEU A 393 23.48 -27.93 45.79
CA LEU A 393 23.01 -27.06 44.71
C LEU A 393 24.14 -26.83 43.69
N ASP A 394 23.90 -27.25 42.44
CA ASP A 394 24.81 -27.03 41.30
C ASP A 394 25.09 -25.52 41.11
N ASP A 395 26.34 -25.16 40.85
CA ASP A 395 26.85 -23.76 40.72
C ASP A 395 26.11 -22.87 39.70
N ASN A 396 25.16 -23.42 38.93
CA ASN A 396 24.42 -22.72 37.87
C ASN A 396 23.01 -22.23 38.26
N GLU A 397 22.54 -22.47 39.49
CA GLU A 397 21.26 -21.93 40.00
C GLU A 397 21.41 -20.95 41.16
N ILE A 398 22.60 -20.37 41.33
CA ILE A 398 22.90 -19.41 42.38
C ILE A 398 22.38 -18.01 41.96
N GLY A 399 21.14 -17.72 42.36
CA GLY A 399 20.58 -16.38 42.37
C GLY A 399 21.23 -15.50 43.45
N GLN A 400 20.83 -14.23 43.54
CA GLN A 400 21.31 -13.33 44.60
C GLN A 400 21.05 -13.94 45.98
N PHE A 401 22.13 -14.33 46.68
CA PHE A 401 22.08 -14.71 48.07
C PHE A 401 21.48 -13.57 48.91
N GLY A 402 20.35 -13.84 49.56
CA GLY A 402 19.60 -12.83 50.31
C GLY A 402 18.85 -13.43 51.49
N CYS A 403 18.54 -12.57 52.45
CA CYS A 403 17.58 -12.88 53.51
C CYS A 403 16.32 -12.02 53.35
N VAL A 404 15.19 -12.57 53.76
CA VAL A 404 13.90 -11.86 53.82
C VAL A 404 13.54 -11.69 55.29
N SER A 405 13.24 -10.45 55.71
CA SER A 405 12.82 -10.17 57.08
C SER A 405 11.42 -10.73 57.34
N LEU A 406 11.14 -11.17 58.57
CA LEU A 406 9.81 -11.65 58.96
C LEU A 406 8.76 -10.55 58.76
N SER A 407 9.11 -9.29 59.03
CA SER A 407 8.21 -8.15 58.81
C SER A 407 7.89 -7.93 57.33
N ASP A 408 8.87 -8.08 56.43
CA ASP A 408 8.64 -7.93 55.00
C ASP A 408 7.88 -9.12 54.42
N ALA A 409 8.18 -10.35 54.85
CA ALA A 409 7.42 -11.54 54.45
C ALA A 409 5.96 -11.48 54.92
N THR A 410 5.72 -10.99 56.14
CA THR A 410 4.37 -10.77 56.67
C THR A 410 3.62 -9.73 55.84
N ARG A 411 4.26 -8.58 55.55
CA ARG A 411 3.65 -7.52 54.73
C ARG A 411 3.35 -7.98 53.31
N GLU A 412 4.24 -8.75 52.70
CA GLU A 412 4.02 -9.31 51.36
C GLU A 412 2.86 -10.32 51.36
N TRP A 413 2.76 -11.14 52.41
CA TRP A 413 1.63 -12.04 52.60
C TRP A 413 0.30 -11.27 52.76
N GLU A 414 0.26 -10.24 53.60
CA GLU A 414 -0.92 -9.37 53.79
C GLU A 414 -1.36 -8.72 52.47
N GLN A 415 -0.42 -8.20 51.67
CA GLN A 415 -0.70 -7.62 50.36
C GLN A 415 -1.26 -8.62 49.35
N LYS A 416 -0.76 -9.87 49.37
CA LYS A 416 -1.19 -10.93 48.44
C LYS A 416 -2.55 -11.53 48.80
N THR A 417 -2.82 -11.70 50.09
CA THR A 417 -4.06 -12.35 50.57
C THR A 417 -5.18 -11.37 50.85
N GLY A 418 -4.88 -10.07 50.99
CA GLY A 418 -5.85 -9.07 51.41
C GLY A 418 -6.37 -9.30 52.84
N ALA A 419 -5.72 -10.19 53.60
CA ALA A 419 -6.03 -10.45 55.00
C ALA A 419 -5.34 -9.40 55.87
N PHE A 420 -6.09 -8.85 56.82
CA PHE A 420 -5.73 -7.74 57.73
C PHE A 420 -5.69 -6.34 57.10
N ASN A 421 -6.84 -5.86 56.59
CA ASN A 421 -7.23 -4.47 56.82
C ASN A 421 -8.10 -4.43 58.09
N VAL A 422 -7.44 -4.31 59.26
CA VAL A 422 -8.07 -3.81 60.49
C VAL A 422 -7.18 -2.70 61.04
#